data_AF-A0ABD5PK81-F1
#
_entry.id   AF-A0ABD5PK81-F1
#
_cell.length_a   1.000
_cell.length_b   1.000
_cell.length_c   1.000
_cell.angle_alpha   90.00
_cell.angle_beta   90.00
_cell.angle_gamma   90.00
#
_symmetry.space_group_name_H-M   'P 1'
#
loop_
_entity.id
_entity.type
_entity.pdbx_description
1 polymer ?
#
loop_
_entity_poly.entity_id
_entity_poly.type
_entity_poly.pdbx_seq_one_letter_code
_entity_poly.pdbx_strand_id
1 'polypeptide(L)'
;MSEAEADKIERFTSRVEEEAGHEIWVDQELGDDLGWFMVETQIELQGRSFDAEVDFNLSESEVSLLYAEITIDPSDEEEETVLDEEAERIDWGDDYVLYELYPTESKVKEVVDELRAVHSEIFC
;
A
#
# COMPACT_ATOMS: atom_id res chain seq x y z
N MET A 1 -20.89 9.23 -4.01
CA MET A 1 -20.00 10.28 -3.49
C MET A 1 -20.60 11.66 -3.71
N SER A 2 -20.51 12.51 -2.70
CA SER A 2 -20.87 13.93 -2.68
C SER A 2 -19.69 14.81 -3.08
N GLU A 3 -19.95 16.07 -3.44
CA GLU A 3 -18.87 17.04 -3.76
C GLU A 3 -17.93 17.28 -2.56
N ALA A 4 -18.45 17.19 -1.33
CA ALA A 4 -17.64 17.35 -0.13
C ALA A 4 -16.70 16.16 0.12
N GLU A 5 -17.16 14.94 -0.16
CA GLU A 5 -16.31 13.73 -0.09
C GLU A 5 -15.23 13.77 -1.17
N ALA A 6 -15.58 14.20 -2.39
CA ALA A 6 -14.61 14.36 -3.47
C ALA A 6 -13.51 15.38 -3.13
N ASP A 7 -13.86 16.53 -2.54
CA ASP A 7 -12.89 17.54 -2.08
C ASP A 7 -11.96 17.01 -0.99
N LYS A 8 -12.49 16.23 -0.03
CA LYS A 8 -11.66 15.59 1.00
C LYS A 8 -10.69 14.57 0.40
N ILE A 9 -11.14 13.73 -0.53
CA ILE A 9 -10.28 12.75 -1.21
C ILE A 9 -9.16 13.47 -1.98
N GLU A 10 -9.49 14.50 -2.77
CA GLU A 10 -8.49 15.29 -3.51
C GLU A 10 -7.45 15.95 -2.60
N ARG A 11 -7.88 16.48 -1.45
CA ARG A 11 -6.98 17.05 -0.45
C ARG A 11 -6.11 15.98 0.22
N PHE A 12 -6.66 14.79 0.45
CA PHE A 12 -5.93 13.67 1.04
C PHE A 12 -4.85 13.19 0.09
N THR A 13 -5.20 12.87 -1.16
CA THR A 13 -4.23 12.40 -2.15
C THR A 13 -3.13 13.43 -2.35
N SER A 14 -3.47 14.69 -2.59
CA SER A 14 -2.48 15.77 -2.77
C SER A 14 -1.51 15.89 -1.60
N ARG A 15 -1.98 15.69 -0.37
CA ARG A 15 -1.14 15.80 0.82
C ARG A 15 -0.23 14.59 1.00
N VAL A 16 -0.74 13.38 0.75
CA VAL A 16 0.10 12.17 0.79
C VAL A 16 1.15 12.21 -0.33
N GLU A 17 0.81 12.68 -1.54
CA GLU A 17 1.76 12.82 -2.64
C GLU A 17 2.94 13.77 -2.30
N GLU A 18 2.65 14.87 -1.58
CA GLU A 18 3.69 15.78 -1.09
C GLU A 18 4.67 15.12 -0.10
N GLU A 19 4.19 14.16 0.69
CA GLU A 19 4.99 13.46 1.70
C GLU A 19 5.71 12.23 1.11
N ALA A 20 5.01 11.43 0.32
CA ALA A 20 5.49 10.18 -0.26
C ALA A 20 6.35 10.39 -1.52
N GLY A 21 6.23 11.54 -2.18
CA GLY A 21 7.03 11.89 -3.36
C GLY A 21 6.65 11.16 -4.66
N HIS A 22 5.50 10.49 -4.69
CA HIS A 22 4.91 9.84 -5.85
C HIS A 22 3.40 10.13 -5.94
N GLU A 23 2.82 9.93 -7.13
CA GLU A 23 1.39 10.14 -7.41
C GLU A 23 0.55 9.06 -6.72
N ILE A 24 -0.58 9.44 -6.14
CA ILE A 24 -1.49 8.53 -5.45
C ILE A 24 -2.88 8.69 -6.03
N TRP A 25 -3.48 7.56 -6.38
CA TRP A 25 -4.84 7.49 -6.88
C TRP A 25 -5.71 6.62 -5.98
N VAL A 26 -6.91 7.11 -5.66
CA VAL A 26 -7.92 6.38 -4.90
C VAL A 26 -8.91 5.75 -5.87
N ASP A 27 -8.91 4.42 -5.95
CA ASP A 27 -9.91 3.63 -6.66
C ASP A 27 -11.21 3.58 -5.86
N GLN A 28 -12.19 4.35 -6.30
CA GLN A 28 -13.51 4.44 -5.66
C GLN A 28 -14.43 3.27 -6.00
N GLU A 29 -14.05 2.40 -6.94
CA GLU A 29 -14.79 1.17 -7.24
C GLU A 29 -14.38 0.02 -6.30
N LEU A 30 -13.32 0.21 -5.50
CA LEU A 30 -12.82 -0.74 -4.50
C LEU A 30 -13.09 -0.26 -3.07
N GLY A 31 -13.22 -1.22 -2.15
CA GLY A 31 -13.45 -0.95 -0.73
C GLY A 31 -14.90 -0.67 -0.33
N ASP A 32 -15.08 -0.43 0.97
CA ASP A 32 -16.40 -0.34 1.60
C ASP A 32 -16.91 1.11 1.74
N ASP A 33 -16.07 2.12 1.51
CA ASP A 33 -16.38 3.54 1.74
C ASP A 33 -15.83 4.49 0.67
N LEU A 34 -14.65 5.11 0.88
CA LEU A 34 -14.13 6.15 -0.01
C LEU A 34 -13.26 5.60 -1.14
N GLY A 35 -12.64 4.44 -0.95
CA GLY A 35 -11.85 3.78 -1.98
C GLY A 35 -10.63 3.06 -1.44
N TRP A 36 -9.93 2.35 -2.32
CA TRP A 36 -8.58 1.84 -2.06
C TRP A 36 -7.53 2.73 -2.69
N PHE A 37 -6.35 2.80 -2.09
CA PHE A 37 -5.18 3.43 -2.69
C PHE A 37 -3.94 2.66 -2.31
N MET A 38 -2.92 2.77 -3.14
CA MET A 38 -1.64 2.10 -2.95
C MET A 38 -0.53 3.11 -2.67
N VAL A 39 0.46 2.68 -1.89
CA VAL A 39 1.68 3.45 -1.62
C VAL A 39 2.88 2.54 -1.81
N GLU A 40 3.85 3.00 -2.61
CA GLU A 40 5.13 2.31 -2.76
C GLU A 40 5.98 2.51 -1.50
N THR A 41 6.47 1.42 -0.92
CA THR A 41 7.41 1.47 0.22
C THR A 41 8.31 0.24 0.24
N GLN A 42 9.25 0.20 1.19
CA GLN A 42 10.13 -0.94 1.39
C GLN A 42 9.70 -1.75 2.62
N ILE A 43 9.60 -3.07 2.45
CA ILE A 43 9.34 -4.00 3.54
C ILE A 43 10.59 -4.83 3.80
N GLU A 44 11.03 -4.89 5.06
CA GLU A 44 12.14 -5.76 5.47
C GLU A 44 11.64 -7.16 5.83
N LEU A 45 12.11 -8.18 5.10
CA LEU A 45 11.84 -9.60 5.34
C LEU A 45 13.18 -10.33 5.48
N GLN A 46 13.36 -11.03 6.61
CA GLN A 46 14.59 -11.79 6.91
C GLN A 46 15.90 -10.99 6.72
N GLY A 47 15.88 -9.68 6.96
CA GLY A 47 17.04 -8.79 6.79
C GLY A 47 17.31 -8.34 5.35
N ARG A 48 16.38 -8.58 4.43
CA ARG A 48 16.38 -8.05 3.05
C ARG A 48 15.24 -7.06 2.87
N SER A 49 15.47 -6.04 2.05
CA SER A 49 14.46 -5.04 1.69
C SER A 49 13.83 -5.42 0.37
N PHE A 50 12.50 -5.39 0.30
CA PHE A 50 11.71 -5.62 -0.89
C PHE A 50 10.92 -4.35 -1.20
N ASP A 51 10.93 -3.92 -2.47
CA ASP A 51 10.03 -2.89 -2.95
C ASP A 51 8.62 -3.48 -3.03
N ALA A 52 7.66 -2.80 -2.40
CA ALA A 52 6.30 -3.28 -2.24
C ALA A 52 5.29 -2.18 -2.53
N GLU A 53 4.21 -2.53 -3.22
CA GLU A 53 3.02 -1.72 -3.34
C GLU A 53 2.07 -2.10 -2.21
N VAL A 54 1.84 -1.19 -1.25
CA VAL A 54 1.01 -1.48 -0.08
C VAL A 54 -0.35 -0.85 -0.25
N ASP A 55 -1.39 -1.68 -0.20
CA ASP A 55 -2.77 -1.27 -0.35
C ASP A 55 -3.41 -0.85 0.98
N PHE A 56 -4.21 0.20 0.90
CA PHE A 56 -4.95 0.77 2.01
C PHE A 56 -6.39 1.04 1.64
N ASN A 57 -7.30 0.77 2.57
CA ASN A 57 -8.68 1.24 2.47
C ASN A 57 -8.80 2.62 3.12
N LEU A 58 -9.28 3.59 2.36
CA LEU A 58 -9.65 4.92 2.84
C LEU A 58 -11.15 4.95 3.22
N SER A 59 -11.43 5.45 4.41
CA SER A 59 -12.79 5.71 4.90
C SER A 59 -12.87 7.09 5.56
N GLU A 60 -14.08 7.58 5.84
CA GLU A 60 -14.22 8.83 6.61
C GLU A 60 -13.65 8.69 8.04
N SER A 61 -13.63 7.49 8.61
CA SER A 61 -13.19 7.26 10.00
C SER A 61 -11.72 6.93 10.16
N GLU A 62 -11.11 6.25 9.18
CA GLU A 62 -9.73 5.76 9.29
C GLU A 62 -9.10 5.38 7.94
N VAL A 63 -7.78 5.21 7.97
CA VAL A 63 -6.99 4.49 6.96
C VAL A 63 -6.62 3.12 7.52
N SER A 64 -6.97 2.07 6.77
CA SER A 64 -6.78 0.67 7.16
C SER A 64 -5.84 -0.04 6.20
N LEU A 65 -4.79 -0.67 6.75
CA LEU A 65 -3.85 -1.50 6.01
C LEU A 65 -4.54 -2.76 5.47
N LEU A 66 -4.27 -3.11 4.21
CA LEU A 66 -4.79 -4.31 3.56
C LEU A 66 -3.67 -5.34 3.36
N TYR A 67 -3.12 -5.42 2.17
CA TYR A 67 -2.03 -6.31 1.79
C TYR A 67 -0.94 -5.50 1.06
N ALA A 68 0.13 -6.17 0.70
CA ALA A 68 1.21 -5.61 -0.09
C ALA A 68 1.54 -6.57 -1.24
N GLU A 69 1.76 -6.01 -2.42
CA GLU A 69 2.23 -6.72 -3.59
C GLU A 69 3.74 -6.53 -3.75
N ILE A 70 4.45 -7.64 -3.98
CA ILE A 70 5.90 -7.65 -4.19
C ILE A 70 6.18 -8.38 -5.49
N THR A 71 6.84 -7.68 -6.42
CA THR A 71 7.26 -8.23 -7.70
C THR A 71 8.77 -8.45 -7.70
N ILE A 72 9.21 -9.67 -8.05
CA ILE A 72 10.64 -10.01 -8.18
C ILE A 72 10.97 -10.55 -9.57
N ASP A 73 12.25 -10.51 -9.93
CA ASP A 73 12.77 -11.21 -11.10
C ASP A 73 12.75 -12.73 -10.86
N PRO A 74 12.19 -13.56 -11.77
CA PRO A 74 12.11 -15.01 -11.61
C PRO A 74 13.50 -15.70 -11.55
N SER A 75 14.58 -15.00 -11.88
CA SER A 75 15.95 -15.50 -11.77
C SER A 75 16.61 -15.20 -10.41
N ASP A 76 15.98 -14.40 -9.54
CA ASP A 76 16.47 -14.17 -8.18
C ASP A 76 15.97 -15.24 -7.22
N GLU A 77 16.67 -16.38 -7.22
CA GLU A 77 16.36 -17.53 -6.35
C GLU A 77 16.42 -17.18 -4.85
N GLU A 78 17.20 -16.15 -4.46
CA GLU A 78 17.35 -15.77 -3.06
C GLU A 78 16.15 -14.96 -2.56
N GLU A 79 15.67 -14.00 -3.36
CA GLU A 79 14.44 -13.27 -3.10
C GLU A 79 13.22 -14.20 -3.12
N GLU A 80 13.16 -15.11 -4.11
CA GLU A 80 12.11 -16.11 -4.24
C GLU A 80 12.01 -16.98 -2.97
N THR A 81 13.15 -17.45 -2.45
CA THR A 81 13.19 -18.28 -1.23
C THR A 81 12.64 -17.55 -0.02
N VAL A 82 12.92 -16.25 0.14
CA VAL A 82 12.41 -15.46 1.28
C VAL A 82 10.91 -15.26 1.17
N LEU A 83 10.41 -14.93 -0.02
CA LEU A 83 8.99 -14.67 -0.24
C LEU A 83 8.13 -15.93 -0.18
N ASP A 84 8.65 -17.09 -0.61
CA ASP A 84 7.95 -18.38 -0.45
C ASP A 84 7.69 -18.76 1.03
N GLU A 85 8.46 -18.21 1.97
CA GLU A 85 8.26 -18.44 3.41
C GLU A 85 7.35 -17.40 4.08
N GLU A 86 7.27 -16.18 3.55
CA GLU A 86 6.62 -15.03 4.20
C GLU A 86 5.33 -14.55 3.50
N ALA A 87 5.14 -14.88 2.23
CA ALA A 87 4.07 -14.35 1.36
C ALA A 87 3.40 -15.46 0.53
N GLU A 88 2.25 -15.15 -0.07
CA GLU A 88 1.55 -16.05 -0.99
C GLU A 88 1.89 -15.68 -2.43
N ARG A 89 2.37 -16.64 -3.21
CA ARG A 89 2.64 -16.43 -4.63
C ARG A 89 1.34 -16.46 -5.46
N ILE A 90 1.06 -15.37 -6.17
CA ILE A 90 -0.23 -15.17 -6.87
C ILE A 90 -0.12 -15.13 -8.40
N ASP A 91 1.02 -14.77 -8.98
CA ASP A 91 1.24 -14.82 -10.44
C ASP A 91 2.68 -15.21 -10.85
N TRP A 92 2.80 -15.79 -12.05
CA TRP A 92 4.02 -16.37 -12.64
C TRP A 92 4.13 -15.89 -14.09
N GLY A 93 4.68 -14.69 -14.26
CA GLY A 93 5.08 -14.19 -15.57
C GLY A 93 6.36 -14.86 -16.07
N ASP A 94 6.62 -14.74 -17.38
CA ASP A 94 7.91 -15.16 -17.94
C ASP A 94 9.07 -14.25 -17.47
N ASP A 95 8.74 -13.02 -17.05
CA ASP A 95 9.66 -11.95 -16.68
C ASP A 95 9.45 -11.40 -15.26
N TYR A 96 8.48 -11.91 -14.51
CA TYR A 96 8.22 -11.50 -13.14
C TYR A 96 7.54 -12.60 -12.31
N VAL A 97 7.65 -12.50 -11.00
CA VAL A 97 6.89 -13.29 -10.05
C VAL A 97 6.22 -12.36 -9.05
N LEU A 98 4.91 -12.51 -8.86
CA LEU A 98 4.12 -11.64 -7.99
C LEU A 98 3.73 -12.38 -6.71
N TYR A 99 3.96 -11.74 -5.57
CA TYR A 99 3.59 -12.20 -4.24
C TYR A 99 2.64 -11.23 -3.55
N GLU A 100 1.68 -11.78 -2.83
CA GLU A 100 0.79 -11.08 -1.91
C GLU A 100 1.25 -11.34 -0.47
N LEU A 101 1.53 -10.26 0.27
CA LEU A 101 1.90 -10.29 1.68
C LEU A 101 0.82 -9.56 2.48
N TYR A 102 0.44 -10.09 3.65
CA TYR A 102 -0.37 -9.35 4.62
C TYR A 102 0.55 -8.78 5.72
N PRO A 103 1.15 -7.59 5.53
CA PRO A 103 2.06 -7.04 6.53
C PRO A 103 1.32 -6.68 7.81
N THR A 104 1.97 -6.87 8.95
CA THR A 104 1.53 -6.24 10.19
C THR A 104 1.80 -4.73 10.11
N GLU A 105 1.01 -3.90 10.80
CA GLU A 105 1.29 -2.45 10.88
C GLU A 105 2.71 -2.13 11.36
N SER A 106 3.32 -2.97 12.21
CA SER A 106 4.70 -2.76 12.64
C SER A 106 5.74 -2.89 11.52
N LYS A 107 5.47 -3.68 10.48
CA LYS A 107 6.36 -3.83 9.31
C LYS A 107 6.33 -2.59 8.41
N VAL A 108 5.23 -1.84 8.42
CA VAL A 108 4.97 -0.66 7.58
C VAL A 108 4.61 0.56 8.44
N LYS A 109 5.22 0.68 9.61
CA LYS A 109 4.77 1.62 10.65
C LYS A 109 4.87 3.08 10.22
N GLU A 110 5.96 3.43 9.55
CA GLU A 110 6.23 4.80 9.12
C GLU A 110 5.14 5.30 8.17
N VAL A 111 4.88 4.55 7.09
CA VAL A 111 3.81 4.90 6.14
C VAL A 111 2.43 4.89 6.79
N VAL A 112 2.12 3.92 7.68
CA VAL A 112 0.82 3.90 8.39
C VAL A 112 0.62 5.13 9.28
N ASP A 113 1.66 5.55 10.01
CA ASP A 113 1.58 6.71 10.89
C ASP A 113 1.40 8.01 10.09
N GLU A 114 2.12 8.16 8.97
CA GLU A 114 2.03 9.31 8.07
C GLU A 114 0.64 9.42 7.44
N LEU A 115 0.14 8.33 6.86
CA LEU A 115 -1.20 8.29 6.25
C LEU A 115 -2.30 8.64 7.25
N ARG A 116 -2.19 8.15 8.49
CA ARG A 116 -3.17 8.46 9.55
C ARG A 116 -3.04 9.90 10.04
N ALA A 117 -1.83 10.47 10.05
CA ALA A 117 -1.65 11.88 10.37
C ALA A 117 -2.36 12.76 9.32
N VAL A 118 -2.10 12.52 8.03
CA VAL A 118 -2.76 13.23 6.92
C VAL A 118 -4.27 13.05 6.95
N HIS A 119 -4.75 11.83 7.18
CA HIS A 119 -6.18 11.55 7.33
C HIS A 119 -6.82 12.38 8.44
N SER A 120 -6.19 12.42 9.62
CA SER A 120 -6.71 13.18 10.76
C SER A 120 -6.78 14.69 10.52
N GLU A 121 -5.94 15.25 9.65
CA GLU A 121 -5.98 16.68 9.31
C GLU A 121 -7.15 17.06 8.41
N ILE A 122 -7.72 16.08 7.69
CA ILE A 122 -8.69 16.32 6.61
C ILE A 122 -10.09 15.84 7.01
N PHE A 123 -10.18 14.71 7.70
CA PHE A 123 -11.44 14.05 8.02
C PHE A 123 -11.94 14.27 9.45
N CYS A 124 -11.11 14.82 10.37
CA CYS A 124 -11.50 15.14 11.76
C CYS A 124 -11.92 16.59 11.99
#